data_AF-A0AAE7BRW3-F1
#
_entry.id   AF-A0AAE7BRW3-F1
#
_cell.length_a   1.000
_cell.length_b   1.000
_cell.length_c   1.000
_cell.angle_alpha   90.00
_cell.angle_beta   90.00
_cell.angle_gamma   90.00
#
_symmetry.space_group_name_H-M   'P 1'
#
loop_
_entity.id
_entity.type
_entity.pdbx_description
1 polymer ?
#
loop_
_entity_poly.entity_id
_entity_poly.type
_entity_poly.pdbx_seq_one_letter_code
_entity_poly.pdbx_strand_id
1 'polypeptide(L)'
;MGAYLVPIQTALFIFLLVAFVLTVPYMIFSYRRYGYINRYRVLFLSSFLFYALCAYFLVILPLPDIIDTCSIQSPGTVYYNLQPFSFVQDFLKETNLVWSKPATYLSALRERAFLQAAFNFLLLLPLGVYVRYFFKKGWKFALGVGFATSLFFEITQLTALYGFYTCPYRLFDIDDLMLNTSGAVAGFFIAPFLLIMFPPKDQLDQGINLDEKPVGYIHRLLAFMIDSLIVEKLTSVFTDLFVRNTPSTNWGVTTFQYPIITFACFILYFIGMTYLCKGQTVGLWLLRLRVVSTVHQELTIKEIAKRNISFYIGNIGITSIGYFILNGLPTTLSYYPLLYIMIFGVVFLYQSVLVLHFVLIILRRKRQFYYETISQTRIARKIKEPKTTD
;
A
#
# COMPACT_ATOMS: atom_id res chain seq x y z
N MET A 1 30.85 -1.73 -0.10
CA MET A 1 29.55 -1.05 0.14
C MET A 1 28.48 -1.41 -0.89
N GLY A 2 28.79 -1.54 -2.19
CA GLY A 2 27.79 -1.87 -3.23
C GLY A 2 26.97 -3.15 -2.98
N ALA A 3 27.58 -4.20 -2.42
CA ALA A 3 26.94 -5.50 -2.17
C ALA A 3 25.70 -5.43 -1.24
N TYR A 4 25.63 -4.46 -0.33
CA TYR A 4 24.48 -4.28 0.57
C TYR A 4 23.50 -3.20 0.10
N LEU A 5 23.97 -2.24 -0.71
CA LEU A 5 23.15 -1.14 -1.20
C LEU A 5 22.14 -1.60 -2.25
N VAL A 6 22.53 -2.47 -3.17
CA VAL A 6 21.65 -3.00 -4.22
C VAL A 6 20.43 -3.71 -3.61
N PRO A 7 20.58 -4.66 -2.67
CA PRO A 7 19.43 -5.28 -2.01
C PRO A 7 18.48 -4.29 -1.34
N ILE A 8 19.00 -3.28 -0.65
CA ILE A 8 18.19 -2.28 0.06
C ILE A 8 17.44 -1.38 -0.94
N GLN A 9 18.07 -0.98 -2.04
CA GLN A 9 17.41 -0.20 -3.09
C GLN A 9 16.31 -1.00 -3.80
N THR A 10 16.59 -2.26 -4.13
CA THR A 10 15.58 -3.19 -4.67
C THR A 10 14.42 -3.39 -3.69
N ALA A 11 14.72 -3.55 -2.39
CA ALA A 11 13.72 -3.63 -1.34
C ALA A 11 12.84 -2.39 -1.29
N LEU A 12 13.44 -1.20 -1.38
CA LEU A 12 12.71 0.07 -1.37
C LEU A 12 11.77 0.18 -2.57
N PHE A 13 12.25 -0.12 -3.78
CA PHE A 13 11.42 -0.04 -4.99
C PHE A 13 10.24 -1.02 -4.94
N ILE A 14 10.50 -2.29 -4.59
CA ILE A 14 9.46 -3.32 -4.47
C ILE A 14 8.51 -2.98 -3.32
N PHE A 15 9.03 -2.47 -2.20
CA PHE A 15 8.20 -2.00 -1.09
C PHE A 15 7.23 -0.92 -1.52
N LEU A 16 7.66 0.08 -2.30
CA LEU A 16 6.75 1.14 -2.78
C LEU A 16 5.61 0.56 -3.62
N LEU A 17 5.92 -0.41 -4.49
CA LEU A 17 4.92 -1.09 -5.32
C LEU A 17 3.95 -1.93 -4.47
N VAL A 18 4.47 -2.78 -3.58
CA VAL A 18 3.65 -3.63 -2.71
C VAL A 18 2.83 -2.79 -1.74
N ALA A 19 3.41 -1.77 -1.13
CA ALA A 19 2.72 -0.84 -0.26
C ALA A 19 1.58 -0.13 -1.01
N PHE A 20 1.80 0.32 -2.25
CA PHE A 20 0.76 0.92 -3.07
C PHE A 20 -0.41 -0.04 -3.30
N VAL A 21 -0.13 -1.29 -3.69
CA VAL A 21 -1.16 -2.32 -3.92
C VAL A 21 -1.93 -2.66 -2.64
N LEU A 22 -1.22 -2.83 -1.51
CA LEU A 22 -1.83 -3.20 -0.23
C LEU A 22 -2.52 -2.04 0.48
N THR A 23 -2.25 -0.80 0.08
CA THR A 23 -2.79 0.41 0.71
C THR A 23 -4.32 0.41 0.66
N VAL A 24 -4.93 0.12 -0.49
CA VAL A 24 -6.40 0.14 -0.64
C VAL A 24 -7.08 -0.97 0.19
N PRO A 25 -6.70 -2.27 0.07
CA PRO A 25 -7.26 -3.32 0.90
C PRO A 25 -7.08 -3.06 2.40
N TYR A 26 -5.90 -2.58 2.82
CA TYR A 26 -5.64 -2.26 4.22
C TYR A 26 -6.53 -1.11 4.71
N MET A 27 -6.71 -0.05 3.92
CA MET A 27 -7.62 1.05 4.26
C MET A 27 -9.05 0.55 4.44
N ILE A 28 -9.55 -0.30 3.53
CA ILE A 28 -10.88 -0.90 3.64
C ILE A 28 -10.99 -1.74 4.92
N PHE A 29 -10.04 -2.66 5.16
CA PHE A 29 -10.02 -3.51 6.34
C PHE A 29 -9.98 -2.69 7.63
N SER A 30 -9.02 -1.76 7.73
CA SER A 30 -8.82 -0.92 8.91
C SER A 30 -10.08 -0.12 9.21
N TYR A 31 -10.75 0.39 8.18
CA TYR A 31 -11.97 1.14 8.36
C TYR A 31 -13.14 0.26 8.79
N ARG A 32 -13.35 -0.91 8.16
CA ARG A 32 -14.43 -1.82 8.55
C ARG A 32 -14.23 -2.39 9.96
N ARG A 33 -12.98 -2.54 10.41
CA ARG A 33 -12.65 -3.06 11.74
C ARG A 33 -12.68 -1.99 12.82
N TYR A 34 -12.05 -0.83 12.57
CA TYR A 34 -11.77 0.18 13.60
C TYR A 34 -12.48 1.53 13.36
N GLY A 35 -13.04 1.80 12.19
CA GLY A 35 -13.74 3.05 11.86
C GLY A 35 -12.84 4.27 11.58
N TYR A 36 -11.53 4.11 11.71
CA TYR A 36 -10.52 5.11 11.38
C TYR A 36 -9.15 4.45 11.13
N ILE A 37 -8.20 5.20 10.59
CA ILE A 37 -6.83 4.75 10.37
C ILE A 37 -5.94 5.32 11.49
N ASN A 38 -5.34 4.44 12.28
CA ASN A 38 -4.36 4.83 13.29
C ASN A 38 -2.96 4.98 12.68
N ARG A 39 -2.31 6.13 12.86
CA ARG A 39 -0.97 6.42 12.31
C ARG A 39 0.11 5.45 12.77
N TYR A 40 0.08 5.03 14.04
CA TYR A 40 1.07 4.10 14.58
C TYR A 40 0.84 2.70 14.02
N ARG A 41 -0.41 2.27 13.88
CA ARG A 41 -0.73 0.98 13.22
C ARG A 41 -0.18 0.95 11.79
N VAL A 42 -0.38 2.02 11.02
CA VAL A 42 0.20 2.15 9.67
C VAL A 42 1.73 2.11 9.74
N LEU A 43 2.34 2.93 10.60
CA LEU A 43 3.80 2.98 10.75
C LEU A 43 4.41 1.61 11.04
N PHE A 44 3.89 0.89 12.04
CA PHE A 44 4.40 -0.42 12.43
C PHE A 44 4.18 -1.49 11.36
N LEU A 45 3.04 -1.49 10.66
CA LEU A 45 2.80 -2.44 9.57
C LEU A 45 3.66 -2.16 8.34
N SER A 46 3.78 -0.89 7.94
CA SER A 46 4.62 -0.49 6.81
C SER A 46 6.11 -0.71 7.09
N SER A 47 6.58 -0.38 8.30
CA SER A 47 7.96 -0.64 8.70
C SER A 47 8.26 -2.14 8.81
N PHE A 48 7.33 -2.95 9.30
CA PHE A 48 7.48 -4.42 9.32
C PHE A 48 7.57 -5.00 7.91
N LEU A 49 6.69 -4.56 7.00
CA LEU A 49 6.70 -5.00 5.60
C LEU A 49 8.02 -4.62 4.90
N PHE A 50 8.46 -3.38 5.07
CA PHE A 50 9.74 -2.92 4.52
C PHE A 50 10.92 -3.72 5.08
N TYR A 51 10.95 -3.92 6.40
CA TYR A 51 11.93 -4.75 7.08
C TYR A 51 11.96 -6.18 6.51
N ALA A 52 10.81 -6.83 6.37
CA ALA A 52 10.72 -8.20 5.88
C ALA A 52 11.25 -8.33 4.44
N LEU A 53 10.96 -7.36 3.58
CA LEU A 53 11.49 -7.30 2.22
C LEU A 53 13.02 -7.08 2.23
N CYS A 54 13.53 -6.17 3.04
CA CYS A 54 14.96 -5.95 3.20
C CYS A 54 15.67 -7.22 3.68
N ALA A 55 15.14 -7.89 4.70
CA ALA A 55 15.71 -9.11 5.24
C ALA A 55 15.77 -10.22 4.18
N TYR A 56 14.66 -10.44 3.46
CA TYR A 56 14.59 -11.41 2.37
C TYR A 56 15.59 -11.10 1.25
N PHE A 57 15.69 -9.84 0.81
CA PHE A 57 16.59 -9.48 -0.28
C PHE A 57 18.07 -9.46 0.12
N LEU A 58 18.41 -9.10 1.36
CA LEU A 58 19.80 -9.23 1.85
C LEU A 58 20.27 -10.69 1.83
N VAL A 59 19.35 -11.62 2.12
CA VAL A 59 19.59 -13.07 2.13
C VAL A 59 19.69 -13.68 0.74
N ILE A 60 19.14 -13.04 -0.30
CA ILE A 60 19.04 -13.64 -1.64
C ILE A 60 19.88 -12.90 -2.69
N LEU A 61 19.97 -11.57 -2.63
CA LEU A 61 20.60 -10.75 -3.66
C LEU A 61 22.10 -10.50 -3.42
N PRO A 62 22.96 -10.58 -4.46
CA PRO A 62 22.60 -10.59 -5.88
C PRO A 62 22.20 -11.96 -6.41
N LEU A 63 21.32 -11.95 -7.42
CA LEU A 63 20.95 -13.13 -8.18
C LEU A 63 22.05 -13.48 -9.20
N PRO A 64 22.33 -14.77 -9.45
CA PRO A 64 23.17 -15.19 -10.58
C PRO A 64 22.58 -14.78 -11.93
N ASP A 65 23.46 -14.45 -12.88
CA ASP A 65 23.08 -14.04 -14.24
C ASP A 65 22.56 -15.20 -15.10
N ILE A 66 22.92 -16.44 -14.76
CA ILE A 66 22.52 -17.65 -15.46
C ILE A 66 21.75 -18.59 -14.53
N ILE A 67 20.77 -19.29 -15.09
CA ILE A 67 19.97 -20.31 -14.36
C ILE A 67 20.83 -21.55 -14.05
N ASP A 68 21.68 -21.96 -15.00
CA ASP A 68 22.58 -23.10 -14.85
C ASP A 68 23.82 -22.74 -14.02
N THR A 69 23.59 -22.46 -12.74
CA THR A 69 24.64 -22.11 -11.78
C THR A 69 25.63 -23.23 -11.54
N CYS A 70 25.30 -24.49 -11.84
CA CYS A 70 26.23 -25.61 -11.69
C CYS A 70 27.39 -25.52 -12.68
N SER A 71 27.14 -25.00 -13.89
CA SER A 71 28.14 -24.91 -14.97
C SER A 71 29.34 -24.03 -14.66
N ILE A 72 29.17 -23.07 -13.75
CA ILE A 72 30.20 -22.10 -13.34
C ILE A 72 30.87 -22.47 -12.00
N GLN A 73 30.49 -23.61 -11.41
CA GLN A 73 30.97 -24.04 -10.11
C GLN A 73 31.91 -25.25 -10.23
N SER A 74 32.81 -25.41 -9.26
CA SER A 74 33.75 -26.53 -9.27
C SER A 74 33.02 -27.86 -9.01
N PRO A 75 33.43 -28.96 -9.69
CA PRO A 75 32.88 -30.29 -9.42
C PRO A 75 33.04 -30.67 -7.95
N GLY A 76 31.98 -31.23 -7.35
CA GLY A 76 31.99 -31.65 -5.94
C GLY A 76 31.83 -30.52 -4.91
N THR A 77 31.42 -29.32 -5.32
CA THR A 77 31.12 -28.21 -4.40
C THR A 77 30.09 -28.63 -3.34
N VAL A 78 30.40 -28.36 -2.07
CA VAL A 78 29.51 -28.62 -0.93
C VAL A 78 28.71 -27.36 -0.63
N TYR A 79 27.38 -27.49 -0.53
CA TYR A 79 26.45 -26.36 -0.41
C TYR A 79 25.97 -26.07 1.01
N TYR A 80 26.59 -26.71 2.01
CA TYR A 80 26.19 -26.57 3.40
C TYR A 80 27.40 -26.60 4.34
N ASN A 81 27.28 -25.87 5.45
CA ASN A 81 28.16 -25.91 6.60
C ASN A 81 27.33 -26.24 7.83
N LEU A 82 27.62 -27.39 8.44
CA LEU A 82 26.93 -27.87 9.65
C LEU A 82 27.83 -27.81 10.88
N GLN A 83 29.04 -27.24 10.76
CA GLN A 83 29.95 -27.10 11.87
C GLN A 83 29.62 -25.82 12.66
N PRO A 84 29.15 -25.94 13.92
CA PRO A 84 28.84 -24.76 14.72
C PRO A 84 30.12 -24.02 15.13
N PHE A 85 30.00 -22.71 15.24
CA PHE A 85 31.03 -21.73 15.59
C PHE A 85 32.23 -21.71 14.63
N SER A 86 32.02 -22.08 13.37
CA SER A 86 33.02 -21.97 12.31
C SER A 86 33.49 -20.52 12.12
N PHE A 87 32.57 -19.54 12.20
CA PHE A 87 32.91 -18.12 12.10
C PHE A 87 33.92 -17.66 13.17
N VAL A 88 33.92 -18.28 14.35
CA VAL A 88 34.87 -17.96 15.43
C VAL A 88 36.25 -18.48 15.05
N GLN A 89 36.32 -19.69 14.50
CA GLN A 89 37.59 -20.28 14.07
C GLN A 89 38.19 -19.46 12.92
N ASP A 90 37.37 -19.03 11.97
CA ASP A 90 37.80 -18.21 10.85
C ASP A 90 38.25 -16.83 11.30
N PHE A 91 37.50 -16.19 12.20
CA PHE A 91 37.92 -14.95 12.82
C PHE A 91 39.26 -15.12 13.56
N LEU A 92 39.44 -16.15 14.39
CA LEU A 92 40.71 -16.36 15.11
C LEU A 92 41.89 -16.66 14.19
N LYS A 93 41.67 -17.29 13.04
CA LYS A 93 42.73 -17.58 12.05
C LYS A 93 43.12 -16.35 11.23
N GLU A 94 42.14 -15.54 10.85
CA GLU A 94 42.34 -14.41 9.92
C GLU A 94 42.56 -13.08 10.64
N THR A 95 42.26 -13.00 11.94
CA THR A 95 42.29 -11.73 12.67
C THR A 95 43.72 -11.26 12.94
N ASN A 96 43.92 -9.96 12.72
CA ASN A 96 45.15 -9.28 13.14
C ASN A 96 45.02 -8.67 14.55
N LEU A 97 44.02 -9.10 15.33
CA LEU A 97 43.76 -8.59 16.66
C LEU A 97 44.90 -8.92 17.62
N VAL A 98 45.53 -7.89 18.15
CA VAL A 98 46.51 -8.00 19.23
C VAL A 98 45.84 -7.49 20.51
N TRP A 99 45.54 -8.39 21.44
CA TRP A 99 44.82 -8.08 22.69
C TRP A 99 45.44 -6.92 23.49
N SER A 100 46.76 -6.80 23.47
CA SER A 100 47.53 -5.77 24.17
C SER A 100 47.59 -4.41 23.45
N LYS A 101 47.04 -4.29 22.23
CA LYS A 101 47.06 -3.04 21.44
C LYS A 101 45.64 -2.61 21.06
N PRO A 102 45.01 -1.66 21.79
CA PRO A 102 43.66 -1.18 21.50
C PRO A 102 43.42 -0.71 20.06
N ALA A 103 44.47 -0.20 19.38
CA ALA A 103 44.40 0.22 17.99
C ALA A 103 43.99 -0.89 17.00
N THR A 104 44.26 -2.16 17.30
CA THR A 104 43.89 -3.29 16.41
C THR A 104 42.42 -3.68 16.49
N TYR A 105 41.69 -3.24 17.53
CA TYR A 105 40.29 -3.61 17.74
C TYR A 105 39.39 -3.02 16.66
N LEU A 106 39.65 -1.78 16.23
CA LEU A 106 38.87 -1.15 15.16
C LEU A 106 39.08 -1.87 13.82
N SER A 107 40.28 -2.41 13.58
CA SER A 107 40.57 -3.23 12.40
C SER A 107 39.80 -4.55 12.45
N ALA A 108 39.78 -5.22 13.60
CA ALA A 108 39.08 -6.47 13.79
C ALA A 108 37.55 -6.34 13.55
N LEU A 109 36.95 -5.21 13.92
CA LEU A 109 35.53 -4.93 13.64
C LEU A 109 35.21 -4.74 12.13
N ARG A 110 36.23 -4.59 11.28
CA ARG A 110 36.08 -4.47 9.81
C ARG A 110 36.38 -5.77 9.07
N GLU A 111 36.78 -6.82 9.79
CA GLU A 111 37.09 -8.12 9.19
C GLU A 111 35.81 -8.82 8.72
N ARG A 112 35.93 -9.60 7.64
CA ARG A 112 34.79 -10.21 6.97
C ARG A 112 34.02 -11.17 7.89
N ALA A 113 34.73 -12.02 8.62
CA ALA A 113 34.13 -12.98 9.56
C ALA A 113 33.33 -12.28 10.66
N PHE A 114 33.86 -11.20 11.24
CA PHE A 114 33.14 -10.41 12.23
C PHE A 114 31.90 -9.74 11.63
N LEU A 115 32.05 -9.08 10.48
CA LEU A 115 30.93 -8.38 9.83
C LEU A 115 29.82 -9.34 9.41
N GLN A 116 30.14 -10.52 8.89
CA GLN A 116 29.16 -11.55 8.57
C GLN A 116 28.40 -11.97 9.82
N ALA A 117 29.11 -12.29 10.91
CA ALA A 117 28.48 -12.70 12.15
C ALA A 117 27.58 -11.61 12.75
N ALA A 118 28.09 -10.37 12.77
CA ALA A 118 27.36 -9.21 13.26
C ALA A 118 26.11 -8.91 12.40
N PHE A 119 26.22 -8.97 11.07
CA PHE A 119 25.08 -8.68 10.20
C PHE A 119 24.00 -9.77 10.23
N ASN A 120 24.36 -11.05 10.36
CA ASN A 120 23.38 -12.10 10.58
C ASN A 120 22.67 -11.89 11.93
N PHE A 121 23.41 -11.62 13.00
CA PHE A 121 22.77 -11.25 14.27
C PHE A 121 21.83 -10.04 14.15
N LEU A 122 22.25 -8.98 13.46
CA LEU A 122 21.44 -7.78 13.28
C LEU A 122 20.25 -7.98 12.33
N LEU A 123 20.33 -8.93 11.40
CA LEU A 123 19.32 -9.20 10.38
C LEU A 123 17.95 -9.47 11.00
N LEU A 124 17.88 -10.36 12.00
CA LEU A 124 16.63 -10.72 12.67
C LEU A 124 16.40 -10.01 14.00
N LEU A 125 17.30 -9.11 14.42
CA LEU A 125 17.09 -8.31 15.63
C LEU A 125 15.76 -7.51 15.57
N PRO A 126 15.41 -6.80 14.48
CA PRO A 126 14.12 -6.11 14.39
C PRO A 126 12.92 -7.07 14.51
N LEU A 127 13.02 -8.32 14.05
CA LEU A 127 11.95 -9.31 14.19
C LEU A 127 11.56 -9.52 15.65
N GLY A 128 12.55 -9.58 16.54
CA GLY A 128 12.32 -9.68 17.98
C GLY A 128 11.50 -8.52 18.56
N VAL A 129 11.80 -7.30 18.09
CA VAL A 129 11.08 -6.07 18.48
C VAL A 129 9.62 -6.16 18.03
N TYR A 130 9.37 -6.55 16.78
CA TYR A 130 8.02 -6.71 16.25
C TYR A 130 7.24 -7.83 16.94
N VAL A 131 7.89 -8.97 17.25
CA VAL A 131 7.27 -10.07 17.98
C VAL A 131 6.78 -9.58 19.35
N ARG A 132 7.62 -8.83 20.08
CA ARG A 132 7.24 -8.28 21.38
C ARG A 132 6.09 -7.27 21.27
N TYR A 133 6.15 -6.37 20.29
CA TYR A 133 5.13 -5.35 20.07
C TYR A 133 3.77 -5.95 19.69
N PHE A 134 3.74 -6.94 18.79
CA PHE A 134 2.50 -7.43 18.20
C PHE A 134 1.84 -8.61 18.92
N PHE A 135 2.63 -9.54 19.47
CA PHE A 135 2.12 -10.84 19.91
C PHE A 135 2.01 -10.98 21.43
N LYS A 136 2.63 -10.09 22.23
CA LYS A 136 2.62 -10.15 23.71
C LYS A 136 2.99 -11.52 24.29
N LYS A 137 3.72 -12.35 23.53
CA LYS A 137 4.23 -13.65 23.96
C LYS A 137 5.64 -13.48 24.53
N GLY A 138 6.10 -14.48 25.29
CA GLY A 138 7.44 -14.48 25.89
C GLY A 138 8.56 -14.71 24.87
N TRP A 139 9.81 -14.58 25.33
CA TRP A 139 11.03 -14.70 24.51
C TRP A 139 11.14 -16.06 23.79
N LYS A 140 10.57 -17.14 24.35
CA LYS A 140 10.53 -18.47 23.69
C LYS A 140 9.76 -18.43 22.35
N PHE A 141 8.74 -17.59 22.25
CA PHE A 141 8.02 -17.40 20.99
C PHE A 141 8.87 -16.61 19.99
N ALA A 142 9.62 -15.60 20.44
CA ALA A 142 10.58 -14.88 19.59
C ALA A 142 11.70 -15.82 19.11
N LEU A 143 12.19 -16.72 19.96
CA LEU A 143 13.13 -17.77 19.59
C LEU A 143 12.56 -18.67 18.48
N GLY A 144 11.35 -19.20 18.67
CA GLY A 144 10.71 -20.05 17.66
C GLY A 144 10.46 -19.34 16.32
N VAL A 145 9.99 -18.09 16.36
CA VAL A 145 9.77 -17.28 15.14
C VAL A 145 11.09 -16.91 14.46
N GLY A 146 12.12 -16.55 15.24
CA GLY A 146 13.45 -16.24 14.73
C GLY A 146 14.10 -17.46 14.07
N PHE A 147 14.06 -18.61 14.75
CA PHE A 147 14.53 -19.88 14.21
C PHE A 147 13.80 -20.28 12.94
N ALA A 148 12.46 -20.25 12.93
CA ALA A 148 11.67 -20.59 11.74
C ALA A 148 11.96 -19.65 10.56
N THR A 149 12.15 -18.35 10.83
CA THR A 149 12.46 -17.34 9.80
C THR A 149 13.86 -17.55 9.24
N SER A 150 14.84 -17.81 10.11
CA SER A 150 16.20 -18.09 9.66
C SER A 150 16.26 -19.43 8.91
N LEU A 151 15.57 -20.47 9.38
CA LEU A 151 15.49 -21.74 8.68
C LEU A 151 14.83 -21.58 7.31
N PHE A 152 13.80 -20.74 7.20
CA PHE A 152 13.20 -20.38 5.92
C PHE A 152 14.26 -19.82 4.96
N PHE A 153 15.08 -18.86 5.41
CA PHE A 153 16.17 -18.29 4.61
C PHE A 153 17.19 -19.34 4.16
N GLU A 154 17.67 -20.17 5.09
CA GLU A 154 18.65 -21.21 4.79
C GLU A 154 18.09 -22.26 3.80
N ILE A 155 16.82 -22.66 3.96
CA ILE A 155 16.15 -23.57 3.01
C ILE A 155 16.00 -22.91 1.63
N THR A 156 15.62 -21.64 1.57
CA THR A 156 15.51 -20.90 0.31
C THR A 156 16.84 -20.88 -0.44
N GLN A 157 17.97 -20.74 0.26
CA GLN A 157 19.31 -20.79 -0.32
C GLN A 157 19.72 -22.21 -0.73
N LEU A 158 19.57 -23.19 0.15
CA LEU A 158 19.93 -24.59 -0.09
C LEU A 158 19.16 -25.20 -1.26
N THR A 159 17.93 -24.75 -1.48
CA THR A 159 17.09 -25.20 -2.60
C THR A 159 17.27 -24.36 -3.85
N ALA A 160 18.25 -23.45 -3.88
CA ALA A 160 18.54 -22.60 -5.04
C ALA A 160 17.30 -21.80 -5.51
N LEU A 161 16.60 -21.17 -4.55
CA LEU A 161 15.29 -20.54 -4.73
C LEU A 161 14.23 -21.54 -5.22
N TYR A 162 14.06 -22.65 -4.49
CA TYR A 162 13.04 -23.68 -4.78
C TYR A 162 13.15 -24.28 -6.19
N GLY A 163 14.39 -24.50 -6.65
CA GLY A 163 14.70 -25.07 -7.97
C GLY A 163 14.64 -24.06 -9.12
N PHE A 164 14.57 -22.76 -8.84
CA PHE A 164 14.68 -21.74 -9.88
C PHE A 164 16.08 -21.73 -10.52
N TYR A 165 17.13 -22.00 -9.73
CA TYR A 165 18.50 -22.22 -10.21
C TYR A 165 18.88 -23.70 -10.12
N THR A 166 19.76 -24.16 -11.01
CA THR A 166 20.15 -25.59 -11.06
C THR A 166 20.95 -26.03 -9.83
N CYS A 167 21.82 -25.16 -9.30
CA CYS A 167 22.59 -25.38 -8.07
C CYS A 167 22.48 -24.19 -7.11
N PRO A 168 22.63 -24.41 -5.78
CA PRO A 168 22.74 -23.32 -4.82
C PRO A 168 23.90 -22.40 -5.17
N TYR A 169 23.67 -21.10 -5.04
CA TYR A 169 24.69 -20.05 -5.22
C TYR A 169 25.02 -19.33 -3.89
N ARG A 170 24.40 -19.78 -2.81
CA ARG A 170 24.69 -19.43 -1.42
C ARG A 170 24.75 -20.71 -0.61
N LEU A 171 25.53 -20.65 0.45
CA LEU A 171 25.79 -21.78 1.31
C LEU A 171 24.79 -21.78 2.48
N PHE A 172 24.19 -22.93 2.76
CA PHE A 172 23.41 -23.14 3.98
C PHE A 172 24.36 -23.16 5.18
N ASP A 173 24.20 -22.26 6.15
CA ASP A 173 25.10 -22.18 7.30
C ASP A 173 24.35 -22.32 8.64
N ILE A 174 24.76 -23.28 9.46
CA ILE A 174 24.21 -23.46 10.80
C ILE A 174 24.56 -22.26 11.72
N ASP A 175 25.69 -21.59 11.49
CA ASP A 175 26.07 -20.40 12.25
C ASP A 175 25.15 -19.22 11.94
N ASP A 176 24.74 -19.07 10.69
CA ASP A 176 23.77 -18.06 10.28
C ASP A 176 22.41 -18.32 10.95
N LEU A 177 21.99 -19.58 11.02
CA LEU A 177 20.80 -20.01 11.77
C LEU A 177 20.87 -19.61 13.25
N MET A 178 22.02 -19.84 13.90
CA MET A 178 22.23 -19.53 15.31
C MET A 178 22.28 -18.02 15.57
N LEU A 179 23.01 -17.28 14.73
CA LEU A 179 23.19 -15.82 14.85
C LEU A 179 21.89 -15.07 14.58
N ASN A 180 21.20 -15.39 13.50
CA ASN A 180 19.88 -14.83 13.20
C ASN A 180 18.88 -15.11 14.33
N THR A 181 18.82 -16.36 14.82
CA THR A 181 17.91 -16.74 15.92
C THR A 181 18.23 -15.98 17.21
N SER A 182 19.51 -15.90 17.58
CA SER A 182 19.95 -15.15 18.76
C SER A 182 19.69 -13.65 18.63
N GLY A 183 19.85 -13.10 17.42
CA GLY A 183 19.47 -11.74 17.06
C GLY A 183 18.00 -11.45 17.37
N ALA A 184 17.09 -12.32 16.92
CA ALA A 184 15.65 -12.20 17.21
C ALA A 184 15.35 -12.23 18.73
N VAL A 185 16.03 -13.08 19.49
CA VAL A 185 15.88 -13.13 20.95
C VAL A 185 16.41 -11.85 21.61
N ALA A 186 17.58 -11.37 21.19
CA ALA A 186 18.14 -10.12 21.69
C ALA A 186 17.24 -8.91 21.38
N GLY A 187 16.71 -8.84 20.16
CA GLY A 187 15.74 -7.84 19.76
C GLY A 187 14.49 -7.82 20.63
N PHE A 188 14.01 -9.01 21.03
CA PHE A 188 12.89 -9.13 21.98
C PHE A 188 13.23 -8.49 23.34
N PHE A 189 14.45 -8.71 23.86
CA PHE A 189 14.86 -8.15 25.14
C PHE A 189 15.12 -6.64 25.08
N ILE A 190 15.64 -6.13 23.97
CA ILE A 190 15.91 -4.70 23.75
C ILE A 190 14.64 -3.91 23.40
N ALA A 191 13.59 -4.57 22.89
CA ALA A 191 12.36 -3.91 22.45
C ALA A 191 11.76 -2.90 23.45
N PRO A 192 11.71 -3.13 24.78
CA PRO A 192 11.19 -2.14 25.72
C PRO A 192 11.88 -0.79 25.61
N PHE A 193 13.20 -0.76 25.39
CA PHE A 193 13.98 0.47 25.23
C PHE A 193 13.65 1.17 23.90
N LEU A 194 13.53 0.42 22.81
CA LEU A 194 13.20 0.97 21.49
C LEU A 194 11.74 1.44 21.38
N LEU A 195 10.84 0.81 22.16
CA LEU A 195 9.41 1.04 22.10
C LEU A 195 8.91 2.08 23.11
N ILE A 196 9.77 2.67 23.94
CA ILE A 196 9.38 3.67 24.97
C ILE A 196 8.56 4.83 24.36
N MET A 197 8.93 5.27 23.16
CA MET A 197 8.27 6.40 22.49
C MET A 197 6.96 6.03 21.77
N PHE A 198 6.58 4.75 21.76
CA PHE A 198 5.43 4.25 21.01
C PHE A 198 4.32 3.76 21.93
N PRO A 199 3.06 4.08 21.63
CA PRO A 199 1.93 3.57 22.41
C PRO A 199 1.85 2.04 22.27
N PRO A 200 1.52 1.31 23.36
CA PRO A 200 1.26 -0.13 23.29
C PRO A 200 0.15 -0.44 22.29
N LYS A 201 0.26 -1.56 21.57
CA LYS A 201 -0.72 -2.00 20.56
C LYS A 201 -2.18 -1.93 21.05
N ASP A 202 -2.43 -2.40 22.27
CA ASP A 202 -3.79 -2.49 22.83
C ASP A 202 -4.34 -1.13 23.29
N GLN A 203 -3.47 -0.12 23.40
CA GLN A 203 -3.83 1.25 23.74
C GLN A 203 -4.00 2.13 22.51
N LEU A 204 -3.73 1.63 21.31
CA LEU A 204 -3.80 2.42 20.08
C LEU A 204 -5.16 3.06 19.83
N ASP A 205 -6.24 2.39 20.24
CA ASP A 205 -7.61 2.84 20.03
C ASP A 205 -8.27 3.41 21.31
N GLN A 206 -7.54 3.46 22.44
CA GLN A 206 -8.09 3.96 23.71
C GLN A 206 -8.38 5.46 23.64
N GLY A 207 -9.54 5.86 24.17
CA GLY A 207 -9.98 7.26 24.19
C GLY A 207 -10.40 7.83 22.83
N ILE A 208 -10.52 6.99 21.79
CA ILE A 208 -10.98 7.45 20.49
C ILE A 208 -12.51 7.46 20.41
N ASN A 209 -13.10 8.65 20.52
CA ASN A 209 -14.51 8.85 20.20
C ASN A 209 -14.70 9.01 18.68
N LEU A 210 -15.35 8.04 18.04
CA LEU A 210 -15.63 8.07 16.60
C LEU A 210 -16.72 9.07 16.23
N ASP A 211 -17.59 9.44 17.16
CA ASP A 211 -18.71 10.36 16.89
C ASP A 211 -18.24 11.82 16.83
N GLU A 212 -17.21 12.15 17.61
CA GLU A 212 -16.56 13.47 17.60
C GLU A 212 -15.57 13.64 16.44
N LYS A 213 -15.03 12.54 15.90
CA LYS A 213 -14.09 12.60 14.78
C LYS A 213 -14.84 12.73 13.46
N PRO A 214 -14.63 13.78 12.64
CA PRO A 214 -15.16 13.77 11.28
C PRO A 214 -14.57 12.63 10.45
N VAL A 215 -15.27 12.24 9.38
CA VAL A 215 -14.73 11.30 8.39
C VAL A 215 -13.57 11.97 7.66
N GLY A 216 -12.37 11.41 7.80
CA GLY A 216 -11.14 11.98 7.23
C GLY A 216 -11.16 12.02 5.70
N TYR A 217 -10.47 12.98 5.10
CA TYR A 217 -10.53 13.28 3.66
C TYR A 217 -10.10 12.13 2.75
N ILE A 218 -9.02 11.42 3.10
CA ILE A 218 -8.56 10.21 2.38
C ILE A 218 -9.70 9.17 2.31
N HIS A 219 -10.54 9.15 3.34
CA HIS A 219 -11.83 8.48 3.48
C HIS A 219 -12.73 8.61 2.27
N ARG A 220 -13.06 9.87 2.07
CA ARG A 220 -14.03 10.35 1.11
C ARG A 220 -13.45 10.24 -0.30
N LEU A 221 -12.15 10.52 -0.45
CA LEU A 221 -11.42 10.34 -1.70
C LEU A 221 -11.41 8.88 -2.13
N LEU A 222 -11.12 7.94 -1.23
CA LEU A 222 -11.13 6.51 -1.58
C LEU A 222 -12.53 6.02 -1.98
N ALA A 223 -13.58 6.42 -1.24
CA ALA A 223 -14.96 6.11 -1.62
C ALA A 223 -15.28 6.65 -3.02
N PHE A 224 -14.93 7.91 -3.27
CA PHE A 224 -15.10 8.57 -4.55
C PHE A 224 -14.38 7.84 -5.68
N MET A 225 -13.10 7.49 -5.51
CA MET A 225 -12.32 6.78 -6.54
C MET A 225 -12.97 5.43 -6.89
N ILE A 226 -13.45 4.69 -5.88
CA ILE A 226 -14.16 3.42 -6.12
C ILE A 226 -15.47 3.67 -6.89
N ASP A 227 -16.26 4.65 -6.47
CA ASP A 227 -17.52 5.01 -7.11
C ASP A 227 -17.31 5.47 -8.55
N SER A 228 -16.28 6.28 -8.81
CA SER A 228 -15.91 6.75 -10.16
C SER A 228 -15.52 5.59 -11.08
N LEU A 229 -14.71 4.63 -10.60
CA LEU A 229 -14.34 3.44 -11.38
C LEU A 229 -15.56 2.58 -11.73
N ILE A 230 -16.52 2.47 -10.81
CA ILE A 230 -17.75 1.73 -11.05
C ILE A 230 -18.59 2.42 -12.13
N VAL A 231 -18.78 3.74 -12.02
CA VAL A 231 -19.55 4.49 -13.01
C VAL A 231 -18.88 4.45 -14.38
N GLU A 232 -17.55 4.61 -14.45
CA GLU A 232 -16.78 4.46 -15.68
C GLU A 232 -17.00 3.08 -16.31
N LYS A 233 -16.93 2.01 -15.51
CA LYS A 233 -17.13 0.65 -16.03
C LYS A 233 -18.56 0.42 -16.48
N LEU A 234 -19.56 0.94 -15.76
CA LEU A 234 -20.96 0.88 -16.16
C LEU A 234 -21.16 1.62 -17.49
N THR A 235 -20.64 2.84 -17.62
CA THR A 235 -20.71 3.62 -18.85
C THR A 235 -20.07 2.86 -20.01
N SER A 236 -18.86 2.33 -19.85
CA SER A 236 -18.20 1.51 -20.88
C SER A 236 -19.05 0.31 -21.31
N VAL A 237 -19.58 -0.47 -20.35
CA VAL A 237 -20.41 -1.64 -20.65
C VAL A 237 -21.69 -1.24 -21.39
N PHE A 238 -22.38 -0.18 -20.95
CA PHE A 238 -23.60 0.28 -21.62
C PHE A 238 -23.31 0.89 -22.99
N THR A 239 -22.20 1.62 -23.16
CA THR A 239 -21.75 2.07 -24.48
C THR A 239 -21.51 0.87 -25.40
N ASP A 240 -20.82 -0.16 -24.95
CA ASP A 240 -20.60 -1.38 -25.74
C ASP A 240 -21.90 -2.14 -26.06
N LEU A 241 -22.92 -2.06 -25.21
CA LEU A 241 -24.21 -2.73 -25.46
C LEU A 241 -25.10 -1.95 -26.43
N PHE A 242 -25.17 -0.62 -26.28
CA PHE A 242 -26.11 0.22 -27.02
C PHE A 242 -25.52 0.82 -28.30
N VAL A 243 -24.20 0.94 -28.40
CA VAL A 243 -23.52 1.64 -29.52
C VAL A 243 -22.84 0.67 -30.49
N ARG A 244 -22.46 -0.54 -30.07
CA ARG A 244 -21.62 -1.49 -30.84
C ARG A 244 -22.17 -1.94 -32.19
N ASN A 245 -23.49 -1.88 -32.39
CA ASN A 245 -24.12 -2.23 -33.67
C ASN A 245 -24.47 -1.00 -34.53
N THR A 246 -24.06 0.20 -34.12
CA THR A 246 -24.30 1.43 -34.88
C THR A 246 -23.19 1.58 -35.92
N PRO A 247 -23.51 1.62 -37.23
CA PRO A 247 -22.50 1.85 -38.26
C PRO A 247 -21.75 3.16 -37.97
N SER A 248 -20.41 3.14 -38.09
CA SER A 248 -19.52 4.28 -37.84
C SER A 248 -19.79 5.49 -38.73
N THR A 249 -20.65 5.35 -39.75
CA THR A 249 -21.11 6.41 -40.65
C THR A 249 -22.17 7.34 -40.02
N ASN A 250 -22.83 6.93 -38.93
CA ASN A 250 -23.82 7.75 -38.22
C ASN A 250 -23.20 8.57 -37.08
N TRP A 251 -22.33 9.52 -37.44
CA TRP A 251 -21.62 10.42 -36.52
C TRP A 251 -22.52 11.10 -35.48
N GLY A 252 -23.72 11.54 -35.87
CA GLY A 252 -24.66 12.16 -34.94
C GLY A 252 -25.13 11.19 -33.85
N VAL A 253 -25.43 9.95 -34.20
CA VAL A 253 -26.01 8.98 -33.26
C VAL A 253 -24.97 8.55 -32.22
N THR A 254 -23.74 8.22 -32.63
CA THR A 254 -22.68 7.78 -31.72
C THR A 254 -22.19 8.91 -30.79
N THR A 255 -22.11 10.14 -31.30
CA THR A 255 -21.62 11.31 -30.54
C THR A 255 -22.57 11.75 -29.43
N PHE A 256 -23.89 11.65 -29.64
CA PHE A 256 -24.88 12.00 -28.60
C PHE A 256 -25.16 10.84 -27.63
N GLN A 257 -25.05 9.59 -28.07
CA GLN A 257 -25.30 8.42 -27.22
C GLN A 257 -24.35 8.32 -26.04
N TYR A 258 -23.05 8.54 -26.23
CA TYR A 258 -22.07 8.39 -25.14
C TYR A 258 -22.30 9.37 -23.97
N PRO A 259 -22.48 10.70 -24.18
CA PRO A 259 -22.86 11.62 -23.11
C PRO A 259 -24.18 11.23 -22.45
N ILE A 260 -25.21 10.85 -23.21
CA ILE A 260 -26.52 10.45 -22.67
C ILE A 260 -26.37 9.22 -21.75
N ILE A 261 -25.65 8.19 -22.19
CA ILE A 261 -25.37 6.98 -21.39
C ILE A 261 -24.60 7.35 -20.13
N THR A 262 -23.59 8.23 -20.24
CA THR A 262 -22.80 8.70 -19.10
C THR A 262 -23.67 9.43 -18.08
N PHE A 263 -24.51 10.37 -18.54
CA PHE A 263 -25.47 11.09 -17.69
C PHE A 263 -26.48 10.13 -17.02
N ALA A 264 -27.02 9.17 -17.77
CA ALA A 264 -27.95 8.17 -17.24
C ALA A 264 -27.27 7.31 -16.16
N CYS A 265 -26.08 6.76 -16.44
CA CYS A 265 -25.30 5.98 -15.46
C CYS A 265 -25.00 6.81 -14.21
N PHE A 266 -24.61 8.06 -14.38
CA PHE A 266 -24.32 8.98 -13.28
C PHE A 266 -25.57 9.23 -12.42
N ILE A 267 -26.72 9.55 -13.02
CA ILE A 267 -27.97 9.79 -12.28
C ILE A 267 -28.42 8.52 -11.57
N LEU A 268 -28.49 7.39 -12.28
CA LEU A 268 -28.94 6.12 -11.70
C LEU A 268 -28.04 5.68 -10.56
N TYR A 269 -26.72 5.84 -10.69
CA TYR A 269 -25.77 5.46 -9.65
C TYR A 269 -25.73 6.47 -8.50
N PHE A 270 -25.30 7.71 -8.73
CA PHE A 270 -25.06 8.66 -7.64
C PHE A 270 -26.33 9.22 -7.01
N ILE A 271 -27.44 9.29 -7.74
CA ILE A 271 -28.73 9.77 -7.21
C ILE A 271 -29.62 8.58 -6.85
N GLY A 272 -29.89 7.70 -7.82
CA GLY A 272 -30.77 6.55 -7.64
C GLY A 272 -30.29 5.59 -6.56
N MET A 273 -29.07 5.04 -6.70
CA MET A 273 -28.51 4.09 -5.73
C MET A 273 -28.37 4.72 -4.34
N THR A 274 -27.86 5.95 -4.26
CA THR A 274 -27.73 6.66 -2.98
C THR A 274 -29.08 6.81 -2.28
N TYR A 275 -30.16 7.09 -3.02
CA TYR A 275 -31.50 7.19 -2.43
C TYR A 275 -32.02 5.82 -1.97
N LEU A 276 -32.01 4.82 -2.87
CA LEU A 276 -32.52 3.47 -2.61
C LEU A 276 -31.77 2.77 -1.46
N CYS A 277 -30.47 3.02 -1.34
CA CYS A 277 -29.62 2.45 -0.30
C CYS A 277 -29.45 3.37 0.92
N LYS A 278 -30.40 4.28 1.18
CA LYS A 278 -30.45 5.16 2.37
C LYS A 278 -29.14 5.91 2.63
N GLY A 279 -28.60 6.52 1.58
CA GLY A 279 -27.38 7.34 1.57
C GLY A 279 -26.10 6.60 1.20
N GLN A 280 -26.16 5.38 0.66
CA GLN A 280 -24.95 4.59 0.34
C GLN A 280 -24.77 4.36 -1.17
N THR A 281 -23.57 4.63 -1.67
CA THR A 281 -23.02 4.06 -2.91
C THR A 281 -22.16 2.84 -2.58
N VAL A 282 -21.61 2.15 -3.57
CA VAL A 282 -20.74 0.97 -3.31
C VAL A 282 -19.48 1.39 -2.55
N GLY A 283 -18.80 2.46 -2.98
CA GLY A 283 -17.60 2.98 -2.34
C GLY A 283 -17.87 3.45 -0.91
N LEU A 284 -18.97 4.17 -0.69
CA LEU A 284 -19.40 4.54 0.66
C LEU A 284 -19.73 3.30 1.51
N TRP A 285 -20.42 2.31 0.96
CA TRP A 285 -20.77 1.08 1.66
C TRP A 285 -19.55 0.26 2.08
N LEU A 286 -18.57 0.08 1.18
CA LEU A 286 -17.31 -0.63 1.46
C LEU A 286 -16.58 -0.03 2.66
N LEU A 287 -16.58 1.31 2.72
CA LEU A 287 -16.01 2.08 3.80
C LEU A 287 -17.03 2.38 4.90
N ARG A 288 -18.17 1.68 5.05
CA ARG A 288 -19.17 1.95 6.11
C ARG A 288 -19.50 3.45 6.31
N LEU A 289 -19.59 4.17 5.21
CA LEU A 289 -20.01 5.55 5.12
C LEU A 289 -21.44 5.62 4.57
N ARG A 290 -22.11 6.72 4.87
CA ARG A 290 -23.36 7.11 4.23
C ARG A 290 -23.48 8.63 4.19
N VAL A 291 -24.21 9.12 3.20
CA VAL A 291 -24.70 10.50 3.16
C VAL A 291 -25.89 10.60 4.12
N VAL A 292 -25.92 11.66 4.94
CA VAL A 292 -27.04 11.99 5.80
C VAL A 292 -27.43 13.45 5.59
N SER A 293 -28.71 13.75 5.74
CA SER A 293 -29.19 15.13 5.79
C SER A 293 -28.75 15.80 7.09
N THR A 294 -28.49 17.10 7.05
CA THR A 294 -28.27 17.93 8.24
C THR A 294 -29.53 18.64 8.73
N VAL A 295 -30.62 18.59 7.96
CA VAL A 295 -31.86 19.34 8.23
C VAL A 295 -33.05 18.40 8.42
N HIS A 296 -33.15 17.37 7.59
CA HIS A 296 -34.22 16.40 7.62
C HIS A 296 -33.80 15.12 8.36
N GLN A 297 -34.79 14.43 8.96
CA GLN A 297 -34.56 13.14 9.62
C GLN A 297 -34.17 12.05 8.61
N GLU A 298 -34.72 12.12 7.41
CA GLU A 298 -34.38 11.23 6.29
C GLU A 298 -33.77 12.00 5.13
N LEU A 299 -32.91 11.32 4.38
CA LEU A 299 -32.22 11.89 3.23
C LEU A 299 -33.16 12.00 2.02
N THR A 300 -33.34 13.20 1.50
CA THR A 300 -34.24 13.44 0.36
C THR A 300 -33.52 13.35 -0.99
N ILE A 301 -34.25 13.00 -2.05
CA ILE A 301 -33.70 12.99 -3.43
C ILE A 301 -33.17 14.37 -3.83
N LYS A 302 -33.84 15.45 -3.41
CA LYS A 302 -33.45 16.84 -3.73
C LYS A 302 -32.07 17.17 -3.16
N GLU A 303 -31.78 16.76 -1.93
CA GLU A 303 -30.47 16.96 -1.31
C GLU A 303 -29.38 16.15 -2.01
N ILE A 304 -29.66 14.89 -2.35
CA ILE A 304 -28.74 14.02 -3.10
C ILE A 304 -28.45 14.61 -4.49
N ALA A 305 -29.48 15.07 -5.19
CA ALA A 305 -29.34 15.70 -6.50
C ALA A 305 -28.51 16.99 -6.41
N LYS A 306 -28.83 17.90 -5.47
CA LYS A 306 -28.04 19.12 -5.24
C LYS A 306 -26.58 18.79 -4.94
N ARG A 307 -26.31 17.82 -4.06
CA ARG A 307 -24.96 17.39 -3.70
C ARG A 307 -24.16 16.95 -4.93
N ASN A 308 -24.72 16.05 -5.72
CA ASN A 308 -24.05 15.47 -6.87
C ASN A 308 -23.93 16.47 -8.03
N ILE A 309 -24.97 17.27 -8.29
CA ILE A 309 -24.89 18.33 -9.30
C ILE A 309 -23.81 19.34 -8.92
N SER A 310 -23.81 19.88 -7.70
CA SER A 310 -22.77 20.85 -7.28
C SER A 310 -21.35 20.29 -7.31
N PHE A 311 -21.19 18.98 -7.11
CA PHE A 311 -19.87 18.34 -7.11
C PHE A 311 -19.40 17.98 -8.53
N TYR A 312 -20.28 17.49 -9.40
CA TYR A 312 -19.91 16.90 -10.68
C TYR A 312 -20.27 17.72 -11.92
N ILE A 313 -21.16 18.73 -11.83
CA ILE A 313 -21.69 19.44 -13.01
C ILE A 313 -20.59 20.04 -13.89
N GLY A 314 -19.58 20.65 -13.30
CA GLY A 314 -18.48 21.23 -14.07
C GLY A 314 -17.59 20.16 -14.73
N ASN A 315 -17.40 19.01 -14.08
CA ASN A 315 -16.67 17.87 -14.64
C ASN A 315 -17.43 17.24 -15.81
N ILE A 316 -18.72 16.95 -15.63
CA ILE A 316 -19.52 16.34 -16.68
C ILE A 316 -19.66 17.33 -17.85
N GLY A 317 -19.88 18.61 -17.57
CA GLY A 317 -19.98 19.65 -18.60
C GLY A 317 -18.71 19.79 -19.44
N ILE A 318 -17.55 19.95 -18.80
CA ILE A 318 -16.28 20.16 -19.52
C ILE A 318 -15.88 18.95 -20.35
N THR A 319 -16.07 17.72 -19.81
CA THR A 319 -15.79 16.48 -20.54
C THR A 319 -16.76 16.26 -21.69
N SER A 320 -18.05 16.54 -21.49
CA SER A 320 -19.08 16.37 -22.54
C SER A 320 -18.89 17.35 -23.70
N ILE A 321 -18.58 18.62 -23.39
CA ILE A 321 -18.28 19.65 -24.40
C ILE A 321 -17.02 19.26 -25.18
N GLY A 322 -15.95 18.86 -24.47
CA GLY A 322 -14.71 18.40 -25.11
C GLY A 322 -14.95 17.19 -26.02
N TYR A 323 -15.73 16.21 -25.55
CA TYR A 323 -16.11 15.05 -26.35
C TYR A 323 -16.89 15.43 -27.61
N PHE A 324 -17.85 16.35 -27.49
CA PHE A 324 -18.66 16.82 -28.62
C PHE A 324 -17.82 17.54 -29.67
N ILE A 325 -16.88 18.39 -29.26
CA ILE A 325 -15.99 19.12 -30.19
C ILE A 325 -15.06 18.13 -30.91
N LEU A 326 -14.45 17.20 -30.17
CA LEU A 326 -13.48 16.25 -30.74
C LEU A 326 -14.13 15.22 -31.66
N ASN A 327 -15.32 14.73 -31.31
CA ASN A 327 -16.07 13.77 -32.11
C ASN A 327 -17.07 14.45 -33.05
N GLY A 328 -17.05 15.78 -33.17
CA GLY A 328 -17.87 16.55 -34.12
C GLY A 328 -17.12 17.02 -35.36
N LEU A 329 -15.79 16.92 -35.36
CA LEU A 329 -14.91 17.38 -36.44
C LEU A 329 -14.14 16.21 -37.08
N PRO A 330 -13.94 16.21 -38.42
CA PRO A 330 -13.11 15.22 -39.09
C PRO A 330 -11.67 15.23 -38.56
N THR A 331 -11.14 14.04 -38.26
CA THR A 331 -9.75 13.87 -37.79
C THR A 331 -8.70 14.19 -38.85
N THR A 332 -9.11 14.35 -40.11
CA THR A 332 -8.26 14.69 -41.26
C THR A 332 -7.90 16.18 -41.35
N LEU A 333 -8.51 17.04 -40.52
CA LEU A 333 -8.23 18.47 -40.49
C LEU A 333 -6.82 18.74 -39.95
N SER A 334 -6.05 19.60 -40.63
CA SER A 334 -4.66 19.92 -40.28
C SER A 334 -4.48 20.51 -38.87
N TYR A 335 -5.52 21.16 -38.34
CA TYR A 335 -5.52 21.76 -36.99
C TYR A 335 -6.08 20.83 -35.90
N TYR A 336 -6.53 19.62 -36.23
CA TYR A 336 -7.13 18.68 -35.27
C TYR A 336 -6.20 18.34 -34.09
N PRO A 337 -4.87 18.09 -34.29
CA PRO A 337 -3.96 17.83 -33.17
C PRO A 337 -3.84 19.03 -32.20
N LEU A 338 -3.83 20.26 -32.73
CA LEU A 338 -3.75 21.47 -31.91
C LEU A 338 -5.02 21.66 -31.09
N LEU A 339 -6.19 21.42 -31.69
CA LEU A 339 -7.49 21.46 -31.01
C LEU A 339 -7.57 20.43 -29.88
N TYR A 340 -7.07 19.21 -30.11
CA TYR A 340 -7.00 18.16 -29.08
C TYR A 340 -6.15 18.58 -27.89
N ILE A 341 -4.95 19.12 -28.15
CA ILE A 341 -4.06 19.62 -27.09
C ILE A 341 -4.71 20.77 -26.32
N MET A 342 -5.40 21.70 -27.00
CA MET A 342 -6.11 22.80 -26.35
C MET A 342 -7.22 22.30 -25.42
N ILE A 343 -8.09 21.40 -25.90
CA ILE A 343 -9.19 20.85 -25.09
C ILE A 343 -8.63 20.09 -23.90
N PHE A 344 -7.62 19.25 -24.12
CA PHE A 344 -6.95 18.54 -23.04
C PHE A 344 -6.32 19.50 -22.02
N GLY A 345 -5.67 20.57 -22.50
CA GLY A 345 -5.09 21.62 -21.64
C GLY A 345 -6.14 22.34 -20.79
N VAL A 346 -7.30 22.68 -21.37
CA VAL A 346 -8.42 23.29 -20.65
C VAL A 346 -8.99 22.35 -19.59
N VAL A 347 -9.21 21.08 -19.93
CA VAL A 347 -9.65 20.06 -18.96
C VAL A 347 -8.61 19.89 -17.85
N PHE A 348 -7.33 19.76 -18.19
CA PHE A 348 -6.25 19.61 -17.22
C PHE A 348 -6.14 20.81 -16.27
N LEU A 349 -6.24 22.04 -16.78
CA LEU A 349 -6.24 23.26 -15.97
C LEU A 349 -7.44 23.29 -15.01
N TYR A 350 -8.63 22.98 -15.50
CA TYR A 350 -9.84 22.90 -14.67
C TYR A 350 -9.68 21.85 -13.55
N GLN A 351 -9.20 20.65 -13.87
CA GLN A 351 -8.96 19.60 -12.88
C GLN A 351 -7.89 20.00 -11.87
N SER A 352 -6.82 20.67 -12.31
CA SER A 352 -5.76 21.18 -11.44
C SER A 352 -6.29 22.22 -10.45
N VAL A 353 -7.16 23.12 -10.89
CA VAL A 353 -7.82 24.10 -10.02
C VAL A 353 -8.72 23.41 -9.00
N LEU A 354 -9.48 22.40 -9.39
CA LEU A 354 -10.30 21.63 -8.45
C LEU A 354 -9.41 20.91 -7.42
N VAL A 355 -8.37 20.20 -7.86
CA VAL A 355 -7.44 19.51 -6.95
C VAL A 355 -6.81 20.50 -5.99
N LEU A 356 -6.33 21.66 -6.48
CA LEU A 356 -5.78 22.72 -5.64
C LEU A 356 -6.81 23.22 -4.62
N HIS A 357 -8.07 23.43 -5.03
CA HIS A 357 -9.15 23.83 -4.13
C HIS A 357 -9.39 22.78 -3.03
N PHE A 358 -9.43 21.50 -3.39
CA PHE A 358 -9.54 20.40 -2.43
C PHE A 358 -8.36 20.36 -1.45
N VAL A 359 -7.13 20.49 -1.94
CA VAL A 359 -5.91 20.53 -1.12
C VAL A 359 -5.96 21.71 -0.15
N LEU A 360 -6.35 22.90 -0.62
CA LEU A 360 -6.47 24.09 0.23
C LEU A 360 -7.54 23.93 1.32
N ILE A 361 -8.66 23.28 1.04
CA ILE A 361 -9.69 22.97 2.05
C ILE A 361 -9.14 22.02 3.13
N ILE A 362 -8.40 20.99 2.70
CA ILE A 362 -7.76 20.01 3.59
C ILE A 362 -6.74 20.70 4.49
N LEU A 363 -5.87 21.54 3.92
CA LEU A 363 -4.85 22.30 4.67
C LEU A 363 -5.46 23.30 5.65
N ARG A 364 -6.54 23.98 5.25
CA ARG A 364 -7.29 24.91 6.12
C ARG A 364 -8.14 24.18 7.19
N ARG A 365 -8.10 22.84 7.22
CA ARG A 365 -8.89 22.00 8.14
C ARG A 365 -10.38 22.32 8.13
N LYS A 366 -10.91 22.84 7.01
CA LYS A 366 -12.34 23.12 6.84
C LYS A 366 -13.07 21.79 6.68
N ARG A 367 -13.86 21.43 7.70
CA ARG A 367 -14.42 20.08 7.86
C ARG A 367 -15.55 19.72 6.89
N GLN A 368 -16.15 20.72 6.23
CA GLN A 368 -17.22 20.56 5.26
C GLN A 368 -16.81 21.15 3.91
N PHE A 369 -17.11 20.42 2.83
CA PHE A 369 -16.90 20.89 1.47
C PHE A 369 -18.06 21.80 1.01
N TYR A 370 -17.81 22.66 0.02
CA TYR A 370 -18.83 23.59 -0.49
C TYR A 370 -20.11 22.88 -0.94
N TYR A 371 -19.99 21.71 -1.59
CA TYR A 371 -21.14 20.92 -2.05
C TYR A 371 -21.94 20.34 -0.88
N GLU A 372 -21.32 20.11 0.29
CA GLU A 372 -22.01 19.66 1.50
C GLU A 372 -22.83 20.79 2.11
N THR A 373 -22.28 22.01 2.12
CA THR A 373 -23.00 23.22 2.56
C THR A 373 -24.21 23.52 1.66
N ILE A 374 -24.02 23.50 0.34
CA ILE A 374 -25.10 23.80 -0.64
C ILE A 374 -26.23 22.77 -0.56
N SER A 375 -25.87 21.49 -0.41
CA SER A 375 -26.84 20.39 -0.38
C SER A 375 -27.43 20.12 1.00
N GLN A 376 -26.92 20.75 2.06
CA GLN A 376 -27.30 20.46 3.44
C GLN A 376 -27.13 18.97 3.78
N THR A 377 -26.05 18.37 3.28
CA THR A 377 -25.70 16.97 3.53
C THR A 377 -24.32 16.84 4.12
N ARG A 378 -24.06 15.73 4.80
CA ARG A 378 -22.69 15.36 5.23
C ARG A 378 -22.46 13.87 5.08
N ILE A 379 -21.20 13.48 4.95
CA ILE A 379 -20.81 12.06 5.08
C ILE A 379 -20.66 11.72 6.57
N ALA A 380 -21.37 10.68 7.00
CA ALA A 380 -21.32 10.13 8.34
C ALA A 380 -20.90 8.65 8.32
N ARG A 381 -20.32 8.18 9.43
CA ARG A 381 -20.05 6.75 9.63
C ARG A 381 -21.36 6.02 9.89
N LYS A 382 -21.48 4.81 9.35
CA LYS A 382 -22.52 3.86 9.76
C LYS A 382 -22.04 3.18 11.03
N ILE A 383 -22.51 3.65 12.18
CA ILE A 383 -22.21 3.07 13.49
C ILE A 383 -22.79 1.66 13.51
N LYS A 384 -22.03 0.70 14.01
CA LYS A 384 -22.53 -0.65 14.25
C LYS A 384 -23.43 -0.51 15.48
N GLU A 385 -24.74 -0.70 15.33
CA GLU A 385 -25.58 -0.89 16.52
C GLU A 385 -24.93 -2.01 17.34
N PRO A 386 -24.71 -1.80 18.66
CA PRO A 386 -24.24 -2.89 19.50
C PRO A 386 -25.23 -4.04 19.31
N LYS A 387 -24.71 -5.23 19.00
CA LYS A 387 -25.56 -6.43 19.06
C LYS A 387 -26.07 -6.47 20.50
N THR A 388 -27.36 -6.21 20.69
CA THR A 388 -28.07 -6.66 21.88
C THR A 388 -27.83 -8.16 21.94
N THR A 389 -26.98 -8.56 22.88
CA THR A 389 -26.92 -9.94 23.33
C THR A 389 -28.20 -10.17 24.11
N ASP A 390 -29.22 -10.65 23.41
CA ASP A 390 -30.30 -11.41 24.05
C ASP A 390 -29.78 -12.80 24.44
#